data_AF-A0A9E1TMS0-F1
#
_entry.id   AF-A0A9E1TMS0-F1
#
_cell.length_a   1.000
_cell.length_b   1.000
_cell.length_c   1.000
_cell.angle_alpha   90.00
_cell.angle_beta   90.00
_cell.angle_gamma   90.00
#
_symmetry.space_group_name_H-M   'P 1'
#
loop_
_entity.id
_entity.type
_entity.pdbx_description
1 polymer ?
#
loop_
_entity_poly.entity_id
_entity_poly.type
_entity_poly.pdbx_seq_one_letter_code
_entity_poly.pdbx_strand_id
1 'polypeptide(L)' 'MELAEVQTLMEDLYGEADRARGIPATVAWLCEELGELAQATRKGTTEQQLHELGDVMAWLASLAN' A
#
# COMPACT_ATOMS: atom_id res chain seq x y z
N MET A 1 3.70 16.11 -4.93
CA MET A 1 4.05 15.25 -3.79
C MET A 1 5.27 14.47 -4.19
N GLU A 2 6.37 14.65 -3.48
CA GLU A 2 7.59 13.86 -3.61
C GLU A 2 7.48 12.56 -2.80
N LEU A 3 8.29 11.55 -3.13
CA LEU A 3 8.29 10.28 -2.39
C LEU A 3 8.55 10.47 -0.89
N ALA A 4 9.40 11.43 -0.52
CA ALA A 4 9.68 11.75 0.88
C ALA A 4 8.44 12.30 1.62
N GLU A 5 7.57 13.02 0.93
CA GLU A 5 6.31 13.53 1.51
C GLU A 5 5.32 12.39 1.74
N VAL A 6 5.25 11.41 0.83
CA VAL A 6 4.46 10.17 1.01
C VAL A 6 4.98 9.38 2.22
N GLN A 7 6.30 9.19 2.31
CA GLN A 7 6.90 8.46 3.44
C GLN A 7 6.59 9.13 4.78
N THR A 8 6.72 10.46 4.85
CA THR A 8 6.38 11.22 6.08
C THR A 8 4.91 11.04 6.45
N LEU A 9 4.00 11.19 5.47
CA LEU A 9 2.57 11.00 5.69
C LEU A 9 2.25 9.58 6.18
N MET A 10 2.88 8.56 5.59
CA MET A 10 2.66 7.16 5.96
C MET A 10 3.20 6.84 7.35
N GLU A 11 4.34 7.41 7.72
CA GLU A 11 4.91 7.31 9.07
C GLU A 11 3.98 7.94 10.12
N ASP A 12 3.45 9.14 9.81
CA ASP A 12 2.52 9.85 10.70
C ASP A 12 1.18 9.12 10.89
N LEU A 13 0.68 8.45 9.85
CA LEU A 13 -0.60 7.75 9.88
C LEU A 13 -0.51 6.32 10.42
N TYR A 14 0.54 5.58 10.03
CA TYR A 14 0.59 4.12 10.20
C TYR A 14 1.87 3.61 10.88
N GLY A 15 2.88 4.45 11.12
CA GLY A 15 4.20 3.99 11.57
C GLY A 15 4.20 3.20 12.88
N GLU A 16 3.37 3.54 13.86
CA GLU A 16 3.23 2.75 15.10
C GLU A 16 2.62 1.37 14.83
N ALA A 17 1.56 1.31 14.03
CA ALA A 17 0.88 0.07 13.67
C ALA A 17 1.76 -0.83 12.80
N ASP A 18 2.52 -0.25 11.87
CA ASP A 18 3.44 -0.95 10.97
C ASP A 18 4.58 -1.59 11.76
N ARG A 19 5.16 -0.87 12.72
CA ARG A 19 6.18 -1.42 13.63
C ARG A 19 5.65 -2.56 14.50
N ALA A 20 4.41 -2.44 14.99
CA ALA A 20 3.78 -3.50 15.78
C ALA A 20 3.46 -4.75 14.95
N ARG A 21 3.05 -4.57 13.69
CA ARG A 21 2.66 -5.64 12.76
C ARG A 21 3.88 -6.38 12.19
N GLY A 22 4.97 -5.67 11.94
CA GLY A 22 6.24 -6.24 11.48
C GLY A 22 6.30 -6.57 9.99
N ILE A 23 7.52 -6.80 9.51
CA ILE A 23 7.83 -6.96 8.07
C ILE A 23 7.08 -8.13 7.42
N PRO A 24 7.05 -9.36 7.97
CA PRO A 24 6.42 -10.49 7.28
C PRO A 24 4.92 -10.27 7.02
N ALA A 25 4.20 -9.71 8.00
CA ALA A 25 2.79 -9.40 7.85
C ALA A 25 2.57 -8.23 6.88
N THR A 26 3.46 -7.23 6.88
CA THR A 26 3.41 -6.12 5.92
C THR A 26 3.59 -6.57 4.47
N VAL A 27 4.54 -7.49 4.22
CA VAL A 27 4.72 -8.09 2.89
C VAL A 27 3.51 -8.92 2.48
N ALA A 28 2.87 -9.63 3.41
CA ALA A 28 1.66 -10.39 3.11
C ALA A 28 0.52 -9.46 2.64
N TRP A 29 0.26 -8.36 3.34
CA TRP A 29 -0.72 -7.34 2.94
C TRP A 29 -0.38 -6.71 1.59
N LEU A 30 0.88 -6.36 1.34
CA LEU A 30 1.30 -5.84 0.03
C LEU A 30 1.02 -6.85 -1.11
N CYS A 31 1.21 -8.15 -0.87
CA CYS A 31 0.89 -9.17 -1.85
C CYS A 31 -0.61 -9.33 -2.08
N GLU A 32 -1.41 -9.14 -1.04
CA GLU A 32 -2.87 -9.15 -1.10
C GLU A 32 -3.38 -8.03 -2.02
N GLU A 33 -2.96 -6.77 -1.78
CA GLU A 33 -3.36 -5.65 -2.64
C GLU A 33 -2.86 -5.77 -4.07
N LEU A 34 -1.67 -6.36 -4.27
CA LEU A 34 -1.18 -6.63 -5.62
C LEU A 34 -2.10 -7.62 -6.36
N GLY A 35 -2.69 -8.57 -5.63
CA GLY A 35 -3.72 -9.47 -6.12
C GLY A 35 -5.02 -8.74 -6.47
N GLU A 36 -5.45 -7.80 -5.62
CA GLU A 36 -6.65 -6.98 -5.86
C GLU A 36 -6.46 -6.08 -7.09
N LEU A 37 -5.31 -5.42 -7.22
CA LEU A 37 -4.93 -4.63 -8.40
C LEU A 37 -4.94 -5.50 -9.67
N ALA A 38 -4.40 -6.72 -9.61
CA ALA A 38 -4.43 -7.65 -10.74
C ALA A 38 -5.88 -8.02 -11.14
N GLN A 39 -6.77 -8.18 -10.15
CA GLN A 39 -8.19 -8.44 -10.40
C GLN A 39 -8.89 -7.21 -11.01
N ALA A 40 -8.68 -6.01 -10.47
CA ALA A 40 -9.24 -4.76 -10.97
C ALA A 40 -8.75 -4.44 -12.40
N THR A 41 -7.49 -4.73 -12.72
CA THR A 41 -6.94 -4.59 -14.07
C THR A 41 -7.65 -5.49 -15.08
N ARG A 42 -8.02 -6.72 -14.69
CA ARG A 42 -8.64 -7.69 -15.59
C ARG A 42 -10.15 -7.48 -15.74
N LYS A 43 -10.84 -7.04 -14.69
CA LYS A 43 -12.32 -7.08 -14.60
C LYS A 43 -12.97 -5.81 -14.08
N GLY A 44 -12.19 -4.85 -13.56
CA GLY A 44 -12.69 -3.66 -12.89
C GLY A 44 -12.74 -2.42 -13.77
N THR A 45 -13.30 -1.35 -13.21
CA THR A 45 -13.31 -0.01 -13.83
C THR A 45 -11.99 0.72 -13.61
N THR A 46 -11.79 1.84 -14.30
CA THR A 46 -10.61 2.71 -14.09
C THR A 46 -10.55 3.23 -12.66
N GLU A 47 -11.70 3.55 -12.05
CA GLU A 47 -11.77 3.99 -10.66
C GLU A 47 -11.31 2.90 -9.70
N GLN A 48 -11.70 1.65 -9.94
CA GLN A 48 -11.22 0.51 -9.14
C GLN A 48 -9.71 0.32 -9.31
N GLN A 49 -9.20 0.38 -10.55
CA GLN A 49 -7.75 0.26 -10.78
C GLN A 49 -6.95 1.37 -10.06
N LEU A 50 -7.45 2.60 -10.06
CA LEU A 50 -6.81 3.72 -9.36
C LEU A 50 -6.84 3.54 -7.85
N HIS A 51 -7.92 2.95 -7.31
CA HIS A 51 -8.02 2.61 -5.89
C HIS A 51 -6.95 1.61 -5.49
N GLU A 52 -6.92 0.43 -6.13
CA GLU A 52 -5.96 -0.63 -5.80
C GLU A 52 -4.51 -0.20 -6.01
N LEU A 53 -4.25 0.65 -7.01
CA LEU A 53 -2.92 1.22 -7.23
C LEU A 53 -2.48 2.10 -6.04
N GLY A 54 -3.43 2.84 -5.46
CA GLY A 54 -3.21 3.61 -4.25
C GLY A 54 -2.88 2.71 -3.06
N ASP A 55 -3.60 1.60 -2.89
CA ASP A 55 -3.38 0.66 -1.78
C ASP A 55 -2.02 -0.04 -1.90
N VAL A 56 -1.64 -0.48 -3.10
CA VAL A 56 -0.29 -1.02 -3.36
C VAL A 56 0.80 0.01 -3.04
N MET A 57 0.61 1.27 -3.42
CA MET A 57 1.56 2.34 -3.12
C MET A 57 1.65 2.60 -1.61
N ALA A 58 0.52 2.59 -0.90
CA ALA A 58 0.48 2.78 0.55
C ALA A 58 1.23 1.66 1.26
N TRP A 59 0.95 0.38 0.96
CA TRP A 59 1.67 -0.72 1.61
C TRP A 59 3.15 -0.79 1.26
N LEU A 60 3.54 -0.37 0.05
CA LEU A 60 4.95 -0.24 -0.31
C LEU A 60 5.64 0.83 0.55
N ALA A 61 4.97 1.96 0.78
CA ALA A 61 5.48 3.01 1.65
C ALA A 61 5.54 2.57 3.13
N SER A 62 4.51 1.87 3.64
CA SER A 62 4.53 1.24 4.97
C SER A 62 5.68 0.25 5.16
N LEU A 63 6.07 -0.48 4.10
CA LEU A 63 7.24 -1.38 4.14
C LEU A 63 8.57 -0.63 4.12
N ALA A 64 8.60 0.56 3.51
CA ALA A 64 9.82 1.34 3.28
C ALA A 64 10.20 2.28 4.43
N ASN A 65 9.26 2.56 5.34
CA ASN A 65 9.46 3.36 6.55
C ASN A 65 10.00 2.51 7.72
#